data_AF-A0A3C0CWV6-F1
#
_entry.id   AF-A0A3C0CWV6-F1
#
_cell.length_a   1.000
_cell.length_b   1.000
_cell.length_c   1.000
_cell.angle_alpha   90.00
_cell.angle_beta   90.00
_cell.angle_gamma   90.00
#
_symmetry.space_group_name_H-M   'P 1'
#
loop_
_entity.id
_entity.type
_entity.pdbx_description
1 polymer ?
#
loop_
_entity_poly.entity_id
_entity_poly.type
_entity_poly.pdbx_seq_one_letter_code
_entity_poly.pdbx_strand_id
1 'polypeptide(L)'
;ANVTAENLQDNGTGTLSLAAAGVSLAENPVGNINAQANLLGQTITLNQFIISRDGAQATVAGSIGLNGLISLTGQGSAVPLSIANILFPRQKISGTADFTFRAGGTISNPLVETAFTARDVSASGVLLNTVSTQRLIIAGGRISAESLNIASDSGSAVIFGSAPFVWKRPFIPPDQPLMLAIKVSDPNFSLAHSLVPAIEEAGGDFAANIAVNGTINNPILQGDISLQNGRLKLSDFRNDFTNISLSATLQGSTVTIGSLTGSSTGGGSFNIGGTVLLSGPQTGIVNAFASLNSLGISAQNLVGAGESISLVATGQLSITESIKSPLVQGRLVVRDAVLSMPATSVTTTLQPAALPVNPRIAVTLDLAQNVVVVRGGLRAQVQGPVTLAGTAGRPIAAGTVQIITGRLNYANRSLELLRGGTASFV
;
A
#
# COMPACT_ATOMS: atom_id res chain seq x y z
N ALA A 1 -31.33 -26.72 -10.13
CA ALA A 1 -30.26 -27.68 -10.44
C ALA A 1 -30.93 -29.02 -10.75
N ASN A 2 -30.50 -29.71 -11.80
CA ASN A 2 -30.97 -31.04 -12.13
C ASN A 2 -29.91 -32.03 -11.65
N VAL A 3 -30.28 -32.90 -10.72
CA VAL A 3 -29.44 -33.98 -10.23
C VAL A 3 -30.09 -35.28 -10.64
N THR A 4 -29.38 -36.11 -11.41
CA THR A 4 -29.84 -37.46 -11.76
C THR A 4 -28.89 -38.47 -11.16
N ALA A 5 -29.45 -39.44 -10.47
CA ALA A 5 -28.73 -40.60 -9.96
C ALA A 5 -29.26 -41.83 -10.69
N GLU A 6 -28.36 -42.55 -11.33
CA GLU A 6 -28.68 -43.73 -12.15
C GLU A 6 -27.85 -44.91 -11.66
N ASN A 7 -28.34 -46.13 -11.89
CA ASN A 7 -27.65 -47.38 -11.58
C ASN A 7 -27.24 -47.52 -10.09
N LEU A 8 -28.03 -46.97 -9.18
CA LEU A 8 -27.81 -47.12 -7.73
C LEU A 8 -28.02 -48.58 -7.31
N GLN A 9 -27.01 -49.18 -6.70
CA GLN A 9 -27.05 -50.53 -6.15
C GLN A 9 -26.93 -50.49 -4.62
N ASP A 10 -27.50 -51.50 -3.95
CA ASP A 10 -27.50 -51.63 -2.48
C ASP A 10 -26.08 -51.71 -1.86
N ASN A 11 -25.07 -52.04 -2.66
CA ASN A 11 -23.65 -52.07 -2.26
C ASN A 11 -22.97 -50.69 -2.30
N GLY A 12 -23.72 -49.61 -2.50
CA GLY A 12 -23.19 -48.25 -2.56
C GLY A 12 -22.43 -47.98 -3.86
N THR A 13 -22.86 -48.58 -4.97
CA THR A 13 -22.35 -48.24 -6.30
C THR A 13 -23.41 -47.48 -7.11
N GLY A 14 -22.98 -46.57 -7.98
CA GLY A 14 -23.89 -45.86 -8.87
C GLY A 14 -23.25 -44.69 -9.60
N THR A 15 -23.99 -44.12 -10.55
CA THR A 15 -23.56 -42.99 -11.37
C THR A 15 -24.36 -41.76 -10.97
N LEU A 16 -23.68 -40.66 -10.71
CA LEU A 16 -24.25 -39.36 -10.37
C LEU A 16 -23.93 -38.37 -11.49
N SER A 17 -24.97 -37.73 -12.02
CA SER A 17 -24.85 -36.58 -12.92
C SER A 17 -25.48 -35.34 -12.30
N LEU A 18 -24.77 -34.22 -12.38
CA LEU A 18 -25.23 -32.91 -11.91
C LEU A 18 -25.14 -31.91 -13.06
N ALA A 19 -26.24 -31.24 -13.35
CA ALA A 19 -26.28 -30.06 -14.21
C ALA A 19 -26.97 -28.92 -13.48
N ALA A 20 -26.22 -27.86 -13.18
CA ALA A 20 -26.74 -26.67 -12.51
C ALA A 20 -26.34 -25.42 -13.29
N ALA A 21 -27.27 -24.50 -13.50
CA ALA A 21 -27.02 -23.22 -14.15
C ALA A 21 -27.13 -22.07 -13.13
N GLY A 22 -26.34 -21.01 -13.34
CA GLY A 22 -26.41 -19.80 -12.51
C GLY A 22 -26.06 -20.00 -11.03
N VAL A 23 -25.17 -20.95 -10.72
CA VAL A 23 -24.75 -21.26 -9.35
C VAL A 23 -23.98 -20.07 -8.79
N SER A 24 -24.22 -19.77 -7.51
CA SER A 24 -23.47 -18.78 -6.72
C SER A 24 -23.03 -19.40 -5.39
N LEU A 25 -21.82 -19.06 -4.95
CA LEU A 25 -21.24 -19.48 -3.67
C LEU A 25 -20.92 -18.24 -2.84
N ALA A 26 -21.55 -18.11 -1.67
CA ALA A 26 -21.38 -16.95 -0.79
C ALA A 26 -21.52 -15.61 -1.55
N GLU A 27 -22.61 -15.45 -2.30
CA GLU A 27 -22.93 -14.29 -3.15
C GLU A 27 -21.97 -14.06 -4.34
N ASN A 28 -20.96 -14.92 -4.53
CA ASN A 28 -20.08 -14.86 -5.69
C ASN A 28 -20.62 -15.80 -6.78
N PRO A 29 -20.99 -15.30 -7.97
CA PRO A 29 -21.49 -16.16 -9.03
C PRO A 29 -20.35 -17.05 -9.56
N VAL A 30 -20.56 -18.36 -9.54
CA VAL A 30 -19.60 -19.36 -10.07
C VAL A 30 -19.99 -19.85 -11.47
N GLY A 31 -21.26 -19.69 -11.86
CA GLY A 31 -21.74 -20.00 -13.20
C GLY A 31 -22.38 -21.39 -13.29
N ASN A 32 -22.14 -22.08 -14.40
CA ASN A 32 -22.74 -23.36 -14.70
C ASN A 32 -21.84 -24.49 -14.21
N ILE A 33 -22.42 -25.51 -13.60
CA ILE A 33 -21.74 -26.71 -13.11
C ILE A 33 -22.27 -27.91 -13.88
N ASN A 34 -21.37 -28.66 -14.49
CA ASN A 34 -21.65 -29.98 -15.05
C ASN A 34 -20.70 -30.99 -14.41
N ALA A 35 -21.23 -32.00 -13.74
CA ALA A 35 -20.43 -33.04 -13.12
C ALA A 35 -20.96 -34.43 -13.43
N GLN A 36 -20.04 -35.36 -13.59
CA GLN A 36 -20.27 -36.79 -13.69
C GLN A 36 -19.33 -37.50 -12.72
N ALA A 37 -19.92 -38.33 -11.87
CA ALA A 37 -19.19 -39.07 -10.86
C ALA A 37 -19.71 -40.50 -10.76
N ASN A 38 -18.82 -41.42 -10.40
CA ASN A 38 -19.16 -42.79 -10.08
C ASN A 38 -18.86 -43.02 -8.60
N LEU A 39 -19.83 -43.53 -7.85
CA LEU A 39 -19.59 -44.08 -6.53
C LEU A 39 -19.26 -45.56 -6.66
N LEU A 40 -18.12 -45.99 -6.12
CA LEU A 40 -17.73 -47.38 -6.01
C LEU A 40 -17.33 -47.66 -4.56
N GLY A 41 -18.23 -48.30 -3.80
CA GLY A 41 -18.04 -48.54 -2.37
C GLY A 41 -17.98 -47.22 -1.59
N GLN A 42 -16.80 -46.89 -1.06
CA GLN A 42 -16.59 -45.64 -0.29
C GLN A 42 -15.82 -44.57 -1.05
N THR A 43 -15.67 -44.71 -2.37
CA THR A 43 -14.90 -43.78 -3.19
C THR A 43 -15.78 -43.18 -4.26
N ILE A 44 -15.84 -41.85 -4.30
CA ILE A 44 -16.43 -41.07 -5.39
C ILE A 44 -15.32 -40.79 -6.39
N THR A 45 -15.44 -41.32 -7.61
CA THR A 45 -14.57 -40.98 -8.73
C THR A 45 -15.25 -39.90 -9.56
N LEU A 46 -14.67 -38.70 -9.58
CA LEU A 46 -15.05 -37.60 -10.44
C LEU A 46 -14.46 -37.84 -11.84
N ASN A 47 -15.29 -38.30 -12.77
CA ASN A 47 -14.89 -38.46 -14.18
C ASN A 47 -14.72 -37.09 -14.83
N GLN A 48 -15.61 -36.17 -14.49
CA GLN A 48 -15.62 -34.82 -15.01
C GLN A 48 -16.36 -33.92 -14.02
N PHE A 49 -15.75 -32.83 -13.59
CA PHE A 49 -16.41 -31.74 -12.89
C PHE A 49 -16.00 -30.44 -13.56
N ILE A 50 -16.93 -29.77 -14.23
CA ILE A 50 -16.71 -28.55 -14.99
C ILE A 50 -17.52 -27.43 -14.36
N ILE A 51 -16.83 -26.31 -14.09
CA ILE A 51 -17.45 -25.02 -13.82
C ILE A 51 -17.19 -24.13 -15.04
N SER A 52 -18.20 -23.46 -15.57
CA SER A 52 -18.05 -22.50 -16.66
C SER A 52 -18.87 -21.23 -16.46
N ARG A 53 -18.27 -20.08 -16.80
CA ARG A 53 -18.90 -18.77 -16.67
C ARG A 53 -18.21 -17.75 -17.57
N ASP A 54 -18.96 -17.04 -18.41
CA ASP A 54 -18.46 -15.86 -19.14
C ASP A 54 -17.12 -16.11 -19.88
N GLY A 55 -16.96 -17.29 -20.49
CA GLY A 55 -15.72 -17.72 -21.18
C GLY A 55 -14.67 -18.39 -20.27
N ALA A 56 -14.78 -18.23 -18.95
CA ALA A 56 -13.97 -18.96 -17.98
C ALA A 56 -14.40 -20.43 -17.87
N GLN A 57 -13.43 -21.32 -17.66
CA GLN A 57 -13.67 -22.74 -17.43
C GLN A 57 -12.71 -23.28 -16.38
N ALA A 58 -13.21 -24.07 -15.45
CA ALA A 58 -12.40 -24.88 -14.53
C ALA A 58 -12.85 -26.34 -14.60
N THR A 59 -11.89 -27.26 -14.67
CA THR A 59 -12.13 -28.69 -14.67
C THR A 59 -11.42 -29.36 -13.50
N VAL A 60 -12.10 -30.34 -12.89
CA VAL A 60 -11.57 -31.16 -11.81
C VAL A 60 -11.93 -32.61 -12.09
N ALA A 61 -10.97 -33.51 -11.85
CA ALA A 61 -11.14 -34.96 -11.95
C ALA A 61 -10.34 -35.64 -10.84
N GLY A 62 -10.67 -36.90 -10.56
CA GLY A 62 -9.94 -37.70 -9.58
C GLY A 62 -10.87 -38.41 -8.61
N SER A 63 -10.42 -38.64 -7.38
CA SER A 63 -11.19 -39.40 -6.39
C SER A 63 -11.30 -38.69 -5.04
N ILE A 64 -12.44 -38.92 -4.39
CA ILE A 64 -12.78 -38.45 -3.05
C ILE A 64 -13.32 -39.65 -2.28
N GLY A 65 -12.58 -40.14 -1.29
CA GLY A 65 -13.05 -41.13 -0.34
C GLY A 65 -14.03 -40.51 0.65
N LEU A 66 -15.05 -41.26 1.08
CA LEU A 66 -15.97 -40.84 2.14
C LEU A 66 -15.25 -40.66 3.49
N ASN A 67 -14.06 -41.23 3.64
CA ASN A 67 -13.14 -40.99 4.76
C ASN A 67 -12.37 -39.67 4.65
N GLY A 68 -12.60 -38.88 3.60
CA GLY A 68 -11.97 -37.59 3.35
C GLY A 68 -10.61 -37.65 2.66
N LEU A 69 -10.13 -38.83 2.23
CA LEU A 69 -8.94 -38.92 1.38
C LEU A 69 -9.25 -38.40 -0.03
N ILE A 70 -8.34 -37.61 -0.59
CA ILE A 70 -8.50 -37.03 -1.92
C ILE A 70 -7.28 -37.35 -2.79
N SER A 71 -7.54 -37.51 -4.09
CA SER A 71 -6.55 -37.51 -5.15
C SER A 71 -7.15 -36.80 -6.36
N LEU A 72 -6.97 -35.48 -6.41
CA LEU A 72 -7.61 -34.61 -7.38
C LEU A 72 -6.58 -33.96 -8.30
N THR A 73 -6.96 -33.78 -9.56
CA THR A 73 -6.25 -32.98 -10.54
C THR A 73 -7.22 -32.03 -11.19
N GLY A 74 -6.76 -30.85 -11.55
CA GLY A 74 -7.59 -29.91 -12.28
C GLY A 74 -6.82 -28.79 -12.94
N GLN A 75 -7.55 -28.05 -13.76
CA GLN A 75 -7.04 -26.88 -14.46
C GLN A 75 -8.15 -25.84 -14.58
N GLY A 76 -7.75 -24.59 -14.71
CA GLY A 76 -8.65 -23.47 -14.96
C GLY A 76 -8.07 -22.56 -16.02
N SER A 77 -8.95 -21.98 -16.84
CA SER A 77 -8.60 -20.92 -17.77
C SER A 77 -9.52 -19.71 -17.59
N ALA A 78 -8.91 -18.53 -17.59
CA ALA A 78 -9.56 -17.23 -17.41
C ALA A 78 -10.48 -17.16 -16.17
N VAL A 79 -10.15 -17.90 -15.10
CA VAL A 79 -11.00 -17.98 -13.91
C VAL A 79 -10.95 -16.65 -13.15
N PRO A 80 -12.09 -16.01 -12.86
CA PRO A 80 -12.11 -14.76 -12.11
C PRO A 80 -11.50 -14.95 -10.72
N LEU A 81 -10.49 -14.15 -10.38
CA LEU A 81 -9.84 -14.18 -9.07
C LEU A 81 -10.77 -13.75 -7.93
N SER A 82 -11.90 -13.11 -8.25
CA SER A 82 -12.93 -12.75 -7.26
C SER A 82 -13.44 -13.95 -6.46
N ILE A 83 -13.33 -15.17 -7.00
CA ILE A 83 -13.65 -16.40 -6.27
C ILE A 83 -12.79 -16.59 -5.01
N ALA A 84 -11.55 -16.09 -5.02
CA ALA A 84 -10.64 -16.15 -3.88
C ALA A 84 -11.16 -15.31 -2.70
N ASN A 85 -12.06 -14.34 -2.93
CA ASN A 85 -12.66 -13.53 -1.87
C ASN A 85 -13.58 -14.34 -0.94
N ILE A 86 -14.00 -15.55 -1.33
CA ILE A 86 -14.70 -16.47 -0.42
C ILE A 86 -13.78 -16.87 0.75
N LEU A 87 -12.50 -17.09 0.45
CA LEU A 87 -11.48 -17.45 1.46
C LEU A 87 -10.82 -16.20 2.07
N PHE A 88 -10.70 -15.12 1.29
CA PHE A 88 -10.00 -13.90 1.65
C PHE A 88 -10.89 -12.64 1.49
N PRO A 89 -12.01 -12.53 2.20
CA PRO A 89 -13.03 -11.50 1.95
C PRO A 89 -12.53 -10.07 2.15
N ARG A 90 -11.46 -9.89 2.94
CA ARG A 90 -10.87 -8.57 3.21
C ARG A 90 -9.95 -8.06 2.10
N GLN A 91 -9.50 -8.94 1.20
CA GLN A 91 -8.47 -8.60 0.21
C GLN A 91 -9.03 -7.98 -1.08
N LYS A 92 -10.34 -8.15 -1.33
CA LYS A 92 -11.04 -7.64 -2.52
C LYS A 92 -10.26 -7.91 -3.81
N ILE A 93 -9.88 -9.17 -4.00
CA ILE A 93 -9.05 -9.62 -5.11
C ILE A 93 -9.87 -9.61 -6.39
N SER A 94 -9.29 -9.09 -7.47
CA SER A 94 -9.84 -9.14 -8.83
C SER A 94 -8.76 -9.49 -9.85
N GLY A 95 -9.17 -9.70 -11.10
CA GLY A 95 -8.33 -10.17 -12.19
C GLY A 95 -8.78 -11.56 -12.65
N THR A 96 -7.96 -12.19 -13.50
CA THR A 96 -8.21 -13.53 -14.02
C THR A 96 -7.00 -14.42 -13.78
N ALA A 97 -7.20 -15.74 -13.67
CA ALA A 97 -6.11 -16.68 -13.54
C ALA A 97 -6.31 -17.93 -14.40
N ASP A 98 -5.21 -18.34 -15.03
CA ASP A 98 -5.01 -19.67 -15.56
C ASP A 98 -4.23 -20.48 -14.53
N PHE A 99 -4.64 -21.72 -14.24
CA PHE A 99 -3.95 -22.55 -13.26
C PHE A 99 -4.05 -24.03 -13.58
N THR A 100 -3.12 -24.79 -13.01
CA THR A 100 -3.21 -26.25 -12.86
C THR A 100 -3.00 -26.60 -11.41
N PHE A 101 -3.61 -27.69 -10.93
CA PHE A 101 -3.35 -28.17 -9.58
C PHE A 101 -3.42 -29.69 -9.49
N ARG A 102 -2.70 -30.21 -8.51
CA ARG A 102 -2.79 -31.59 -8.01
C ARG A 102 -2.96 -31.51 -6.51
N ALA A 103 -3.94 -32.23 -5.97
CA ALA A 103 -4.21 -32.29 -4.55
C ALA A 103 -4.28 -33.74 -4.07
N GLY A 104 -3.60 -34.03 -2.97
CA GLY A 104 -3.59 -35.34 -2.32
C GLY A 104 -3.73 -35.23 -0.81
N GLY A 105 -3.84 -36.37 -0.12
CA GLY A 105 -3.94 -36.42 1.35
C GLY A 105 -5.38 -36.35 1.83
N THR A 106 -5.63 -35.70 2.97
CA THR A 106 -7.00 -35.52 3.48
C THR A 106 -7.55 -34.16 3.08
N ILE A 107 -8.85 -34.06 2.86
CA ILE A 107 -9.53 -32.78 2.56
C ILE A 107 -9.32 -31.71 3.65
N SER A 108 -9.05 -32.13 4.89
CA SER A 108 -8.76 -31.24 6.03
C SER A 108 -7.32 -30.73 6.07
N ASN A 109 -6.38 -31.44 5.44
CA ASN A 109 -4.97 -31.08 5.38
C ASN A 109 -4.34 -31.61 4.08
N PRO A 110 -4.74 -31.05 2.92
CA PRO A 110 -4.27 -31.54 1.64
C PRO A 110 -2.83 -31.12 1.38
N LEU A 111 -2.12 -31.95 0.63
CA LEU A 111 -0.93 -31.57 -0.11
C LEU A 111 -1.39 -31.04 -1.47
N VAL A 112 -1.16 -29.76 -1.75
CA VAL A 112 -1.53 -29.11 -3.00
C VAL A 112 -0.28 -28.67 -3.72
N GLU A 113 -0.15 -29.05 -4.98
CA GLU A 113 0.86 -28.55 -5.92
C GLU A 113 0.14 -27.82 -7.04
N THR A 114 0.52 -26.58 -7.33
CA THR A 114 -0.15 -25.75 -8.33
C THR A 114 0.84 -24.89 -9.10
N ALA A 115 0.51 -24.65 -10.37
CA ALA A 115 1.13 -23.63 -11.20
C ALA A 115 0.04 -22.66 -11.64
N PHE A 116 0.33 -21.37 -11.67
CA PHE A 116 -0.66 -20.39 -12.11
C PHE A 116 -0.02 -19.17 -12.78
N THR A 117 -0.82 -18.52 -13.62
CA THR A 117 -0.58 -17.18 -14.14
C THR A 117 -1.85 -16.38 -13.95
N ALA A 118 -1.76 -15.33 -13.14
CA ALA A 118 -2.82 -14.37 -12.91
C ALA A 118 -2.52 -13.08 -13.64
N ARG A 119 -3.55 -12.44 -14.20
CA ARG A 119 -3.47 -11.21 -15.01
C ARG A 119 -4.42 -10.15 -14.47
N ASP A 120 -4.02 -8.89 -14.65
CA ASP A 120 -4.79 -7.71 -14.22
C ASP A 120 -5.21 -7.81 -12.76
N VAL A 121 -4.25 -8.20 -11.91
CA VAL A 121 -4.48 -8.51 -10.51
C VAL A 121 -4.63 -7.22 -9.74
N SER A 122 -5.75 -7.06 -9.06
CA SER A 122 -5.90 -6.07 -8.01
C SER A 122 -6.07 -6.76 -6.67
N ALA A 123 -5.30 -6.37 -5.67
CA ALA A 123 -5.46 -6.86 -4.31
C ALA A 123 -5.14 -5.74 -3.31
N SER A 124 -6.07 -5.42 -2.41
CA SER A 124 -5.90 -4.35 -1.42
C SER A 124 -5.42 -3.00 -2.00
N GLY A 125 -5.86 -2.67 -3.21
CA GLY A 125 -5.49 -1.42 -3.91
C GLY A 125 -4.18 -1.47 -4.70
N VAL A 126 -3.40 -2.53 -4.58
CA VAL A 126 -2.20 -2.77 -5.40
C VAL A 126 -2.61 -3.32 -6.75
N LEU A 127 -2.15 -2.69 -7.84
CA LEU A 127 -2.40 -3.11 -9.21
C LEU A 127 -1.15 -3.77 -9.80
N LEU A 128 -1.31 -4.99 -10.33
CA LEU A 128 -0.23 -5.79 -10.90
C LEU A 128 -0.69 -6.36 -12.25
N ASN A 129 0.17 -6.30 -13.26
CA ASN A 129 -0.16 -6.81 -14.59
C ASN A 129 -0.16 -8.33 -14.62
N THR A 130 0.82 -8.94 -13.94
CA THR A 130 0.91 -10.41 -13.87
C THR A 130 1.49 -10.87 -12.54
N VAL A 131 0.93 -11.95 -12.00
CA VAL A 131 1.50 -12.72 -10.89
C VAL A 131 1.55 -14.18 -11.31
N SER A 132 2.72 -14.81 -11.32
CA SER A 132 2.85 -16.18 -11.81
C SER A 132 3.85 -17.01 -11.03
N THR A 133 3.62 -18.32 -11.02
CA THR A 133 4.54 -19.31 -10.49
C THR A 133 4.42 -20.60 -11.30
N GLN A 134 5.55 -21.22 -11.60
CA GLN A 134 5.57 -22.55 -12.23
C GLN A 134 5.28 -23.66 -11.22
N ARG A 135 5.51 -23.39 -9.93
CA ARG A 135 5.36 -24.40 -8.89
C ARG A 135 5.22 -23.77 -7.50
N LEU A 136 4.05 -23.94 -6.93
CA LEU A 136 3.70 -23.59 -5.56
C LEU A 136 3.15 -24.82 -4.84
N ILE A 137 3.71 -25.12 -3.67
CA ILE A 137 3.36 -26.28 -2.88
C ILE A 137 2.81 -25.82 -1.54
N ILE A 138 1.65 -26.33 -1.17
CA ILE A 138 1.05 -26.17 0.14
C ILE A 138 0.97 -27.54 0.80
N ALA A 139 1.81 -27.78 1.80
CA ALA A 139 1.92 -29.08 2.48
C ALA A 139 2.47 -28.89 3.89
N GLY A 140 2.05 -29.76 4.83
CA GLY A 140 2.63 -29.81 6.18
C GLY A 140 2.54 -28.48 6.94
N GLY A 141 1.48 -27.70 6.72
CA GLY A 141 1.31 -26.39 7.35
C GLY A 141 2.20 -25.28 6.77
N ARG A 142 2.72 -25.44 5.55
CA ARG A 142 3.56 -24.43 4.88
C ARG A 142 3.12 -24.24 3.43
N ILE A 143 3.29 -23.02 2.94
CA ILE A 143 3.25 -22.66 1.52
C ILE A 143 4.68 -22.36 1.06
N SER A 144 5.08 -22.89 -0.08
CA SER A 144 6.42 -22.71 -0.63
C SER A 144 6.37 -22.53 -2.13
N ALA A 145 7.20 -21.64 -2.66
CA ALA A 145 7.32 -21.40 -4.08
C ALA A 145 8.81 -21.32 -4.46
N GLU A 146 9.16 -21.96 -5.57
CA GLU A 146 10.49 -21.81 -6.16
C GLU A 146 10.69 -20.39 -6.68
N SER A 147 9.66 -19.82 -7.31
CA SER A 147 9.59 -18.40 -7.61
C SER A 147 8.14 -17.97 -7.72
N LEU A 148 7.82 -16.82 -7.14
CA LEU A 148 6.62 -16.07 -7.42
C LEU A 148 7.03 -14.80 -8.15
N ASN A 149 6.73 -14.74 -9.43
CA ASN A 149 7.09 -13.66 -10.33
C ASN A 149 5.94 -12.66 -10.37
N ILE A 150 6.25 -11.39 -10.17
CA ILE A 150 5.31 -10.27 -10.17
C ILE A 150 5.82 -9.29 -11.22
N ALA A 151 4.93 -8.84 -12.10
CA ALA A 151 5.22 -7.82 -13.09
C ALA A 151 4.17 -6.70 -13.03
N SER A 152 4.64 -5.46 -13.11
CA SER A 152 3.83 -4.25 -13.38
C SER A 152 4.13 -3.74 -14.78
N ASP A 153 3.72 -2.50 -15.10
CA ASP A 153 3.97 -1.87 -16.41
C ASP A 153 5.44 -1.80 -16.78
N SER A 154 6.31 -1.65 -15.78
CA SER A 154 7.76 -1.53 -16.03
C SER A 154 8.65 -2.11 -14.94
N GLY A 155 8.07 -2.55 -13.82
CA GLY A 155 8.80 -3.18 -12.74
C GLY A 155 8.55 -4.68 -12.67
N SER A 156 9.49 -5.37 -12.02
CA SER A 156 9.37 -6.79 -11.69
C SER A 156 9.83 -7.06 -10.27
N ALA A 157 9.19 -8.03 -9.63
CA ALA A 157 9.63 -8.59 -8.37
C ALA A 157 9.60 -10.11 -8.44
N VAL A 158 10.57 -10.76 -7.81
CA VAL A 158 10.61 -12.21 -7.66
C VAL A 158 10.74 -12.54 -6.19
N ILE A 159 9.83 -13.37 -5.69
CA ILE A 159 9.80 -13.84 -4.31
C ILE A 159 10.10 -15.33 -4.29
N PHE A 160 11.05 -15.73 -3.45
CA PHE A 160 11.47 -17.12 -3.24
C PHE A 160 11.20 -17.50 -1.78
N GLY A 161 10.91 -18.77 -1.52
CA GLY A 161 10.96 -19.32 -0.16
C GLY A 161 9.62 -19.87 0.32
N SER A 162 9.36 -19.74 1.62
CA SER A 162 8.20 -20.36 2.26
C SER A 162 7.65 -19.58 3.46
N ALA A 163 6.36 -19.73 3.67
CA ALA A 163 5.62 -19.15 4.78
C ALA A 163 4.78 -20.23 5.48
N PRO A 164 4.45 -20.04 6.77
CA PRO A 164 3.50 -20.91 7.46
C PRO A 164 2.11 -20.75 6.83
N PHE A 165 1.32 -21.81 6.82
CA PHE A 165 -0.02 -21.80 6.23
C PHE A 165 -0.97 -22.73 6.98
N VAL A 166 -2.21 -22.29 7.17
CA VAL A 166 -3.25 -23.09 7.85
C VAL A 166 -4.45 -23.26 6.92
N TRP A 167 -4.93 -24.50 6.73
CA TRP A 167 -6.06 -24.79 5.82
C TRP A 167 -7.44 -24.48 6.42
N LYS A 168 -7.67 -24.77 7.71
CA LYS A 168 -8.99 -24.65 8.36
C LYS A 168 -9.60 -23.25 8.23
N ARG A 169 -8.73 -22.25 8.23
CA ARG A 169 -8.97 -20.88 7.79
C ARG A 169 -7.73 -20.53 6.99
N PRO A 170 -7.78 -20.43 5.65
CA PRO A 170 -6.62 -20.06 4.84
C PRO A 170 -6.02 -18.74 5.31
N PHE A 171 -4.87 -18.77 5.97
CA PHE A 171 -4.07 -17.59 6.30
C PHE A 171 -2.61 -17.97 6.56
N ILE A 172 -1.75 -16.96 6.57
CA ILE A 172 -0.35 -17.06 7.00
C ILE A 172 -0.28 -16.61 8.46
N PRO A 173 0.00 -17.51 9.42
CA PRO A 173 0.10 -17.13 10.83
C PRO A 173 1.22 -16.11 11.09
N PRO A 174 0.92 -14.99 11.76
CA PRO A 174 1.88 -13.90 11.88
C PRO A 174 3.02 -14.18 12.86
N ASP A 175 2.83 -15.13 13.78
CA ASP A 175 3.78 -15.49 14.84
C ASP A 175 4.60 -16.75 14.50
N GLN A 176 4.42 -17.33 13.31
CA GLN A 176 5.16 -18.51 12.89
C GLN A 176 6.32 -18.17 11.92
N PRO A 177 7.42 -18.96 11.93
CA PRO A 177 8.58 -18.65 11.12
C PRO A 177 8.34 -18.73 9.60
N LEU A 178 8.74 -17.67 8.91
CA LEU A 178 8.82 -17.57 7.45
C LEU A 178 10.26 -17.35 7.01
N MET A 179 10.53 -17.69 5.75
CA MET A 179 11.80 -17.44 5.08
C MET A 179 11.49 -17.03 3.65
N LEU A 180 11.74 -15.77 3.32
CA LEU A 180 11.51 -15.22 1.99
C LEU A 180 12.79 -14.55 1.49
N ALA A 181 13.06 -14.64 0.19
CA ALA A 181 13.99 -13.76 -0.49
C ALA A 181 13.20 -12.98 -1.55
N ILE A 182 13.33 -11.66 -1.53
CA ILE A 182 12.59 -10.73 -2.39
C ILE A 182 13.62 -9.97 -3.20
N LYS A 183 13.50 -10.03 -4.53
CA LYS A 183 14.30 -9.24 -5.45
C LYS A 183 13.36 -8.35 -6.25
N VAL A 184 13.61 -7.04 -6.26
CA VAL A 184 12.82 -6.06 -7.00
C VAL A 184 13.74 -5.31 -7.96
N SER A 185 13.31 -5.17 -9.21
CA SER A 185 13.94 -4.35 -10.22
C SER A 185 12.83 -3.56 -10.93
N ASP A 186 12.77 -2.27 -10.66
CA ASP A 186 11.72 -1.36 -11.15
C ASP A 186 12.36 -0.06 -11.71
N PRO A 187 12.78 -0.05 -12.99
CA PRO A 187 13.48 1.07 -13.63
C PRO A 187 12.66 2.37 -13.74
N ASN A 188 11.35 2.33 -13.48
CA ASN A 188 10.50 3.52 -13.46
C ASN A 188 9.82 3.74 -12.12
N PHE A 189 10.22 3.02 -11.07
CA PHE A 189 9.61 3.09 -9.75
C PHE A 189 8.06 3.02 -9.79
N SER A 190 7.53 2.26 -10.75
CA SER A 190 6.11 2.18 -11.08
C SER A 190 5.26 1.57 -9.96
N LEU A 191 5.86 0.72 -9.11
CA LEU A 191 5.18 0.10 -7.98
C LEU A 191 4.94 1.08 -6.81
N ALA A 192 5.58 2.25 -6.79
CA ALA A 192 5.51 3.19 -5.68
C ALA A 192 4.06 3.66 -5.40
N HIS A 193 3.30 4.00 -6.43
CA HIS A 193 1.91 4.44 -6.32
C HIS A 193 1.03 3.37 -5.65
N SER A 194 1.22 2.10 -6.03
CA SER A 194 0.46 0.98 -5.48
C SER A 194 0.74 0.75 -3.99
N LEU A 195 1.95 1.08 -3.52
CA LEU A 195 2.36 0.86 -2.13
C LEU A 195 2.12 2.08 -1.23
N VAL A 196 2.17 3.28 -1.81
CA VAL A 196 2.03 4.56 -1.10
C VAL A 196 1.01 5.43 -1.85
N PRO A 197 -0.27 5.40 -1.45
CA PRO A 197 -1.34 6.10 -2.16
C PRO A 197 -1.18 7.63 -2.27
N ALA A 198 -0.32 8.24 -1.44
CA ALA A 198 -0.04 9.67 -1.48
C ALA A 198 0.87 10.10 -2.65
N ILE A 199 1.49 9.13 -3.33
CA ILE A 199 2.32 9.34 -4.52
C ILE A 199 1.38 9.33 -5.73
N GLU A 200 1.31 10.41 -6.52
CA GLU A 200 0.55 10.43 -7.78
C GLU A 200 1.36 9.87 -8.93
N GLU A 201 2.62 10.29 -9.01
CA GLU A 201 3.55 9.86 -10.02
C GLU A 201 4.89 9.54 -9.38
N ALA A 202 5.52 8.48 -9.87
CA ALA A 202 6.86 8.09 -9.49
C ALA A 202 7.69 7.79 -10.73
N GLY A 203 9.01 7.91 -10.56
CA GLY A 203 9.99 7.56 -11.55
C GLY A 203 11.35 7.35 -10.91
N GLY A 204 12.24 6.68 -11.64
CA GLY A 204 13.61 6.40 -11.24
C GLY A 204 13.90 4.90 -11.13
N ASP A 205 15.18 4.58 -11.03
CA ASP A 205 15.67 3.21 -10.98
C ASP A 205 15.60 2.69 -9.54
N PHE A 206 14.53 1.95 -9.22
CA PHE A 206 14.36 1.31 -7.92
C PHE A 206 14.84 -0.13 -7.95
N ALA A 207 15.66 -0.51 -6.97
CA ALA A 207 16.09 -1.88 -6.76
C ALA A 207 16.08 -2.23 -5.27
N ALA A 208 15.72 -3.48 -4.96
CA ALA A 208 15.79 -4.01 -3.61
C ALA A 208 16.14 -5.50 -3.63
N ASN A 209 17.03 -5.92 -2.73
CA ASN A 209 17.36 -7.32 -2.50
C ASN A 209 17.24 -7.59 -1.01
N ILE A 210 16.18 -8.30 -0.60
CA ILE A 210 15.81 -8.44 0.81
C ILE A 210 15.60 -9.92 1.15
N ALA A 211 16.37 -10.44 2.10
CA ALA A 211 16.04 -11.68 2.80
C ALA A 211 15.20 -11.36 4.04
N VAL A 212 14.12 -12.09 4.23
CA VAL A 212 13.17 -11.96 5.35
C VAL A 212 13.12 -13.30 6.08
N ASN A 213 13.50 -13.30 7.34
CA ASN A 213 13.40 -14.43 8.26
C ASN A 213 12.58 -14.04 9.50
N GLY A 214 12.44 -14.96 10.46
CA GLY A 214 11.68 -14.71 11.69
C GLY A 214 10.18 -14.81 11.43
N THR A 215 9.39 -13.94 12.03
CA THR A 215 7.91 -13.96 11.96
C THR A 215 7.39 -12.68 11.30
N ILE A 216 6.12 -12.63 10.90
CA ILE A 216 5.54 -11.38 10.37
C ILE A 216 5.61 -10.26 11.41
N ASN A 217 5.32 -10.60 12.67
CA ASN A 217 5.32 -9.64 13.78
C ASN A 217 6.74 -9.28 14.25
N ASN A 218 7.73 -10.15 14.06
CA ASN A 218 9.12 -9.90 14.41
C ASN A 218 10.03 -10.34 13.25
N PRO A 219 10.12 -9.52 12.18
CA PRO A 219 10.90 -9.87 11.02
C PRO A 219 12.39 -9.67 11.28
N ILE A 220 13.20 -10.56 10.70
CA ILE A 220 14.66 -10.46 10.65
C ILE A 220 15.04 -10.24 9.19
N LEU A 221 15.39 -9.01 8.87
CA LEU A 221 15.68 -8.54 7.52
C LEU A 221 17.18 -8.47 7.28
N GLN A 222 17.60 -8.80 6.07
CA GLN A 222 18.96 -8.57 5.60
C GLN A 222 18.91 -8.16 4.14
N GLY A 223 19.57 -7.06 3.78
CA GLY A 223 19.58 -6.62 2.40
C GLY A 223 19.83 -5.13 2.19
N ASP A 224 19.53 -4.71 0.97
CA ASP A 224 19.73 -3.35 0.47
C ASP A 224 18.51 -2.86 -0.31
N ILE A 225 18.31 -1.55 -0.26
CA ILE A 225 17.33 -0.81 -1.05
C ILE A 225 18.03 0.40 -1.67
N SER A 226 17.83 0.61 -2.96
CA SER A 226 18.33 1.78 -3.67
C SER A 226 17.28 2.39 -4.60
N LEU A 227 17.29 3.72 -4.71
CA LEU A 227 16.61 4.47 -5.74
C LEU A 227 17.60 5.45 -6.35
N GLN A 228 17.67 5.51 -7.68
CA GLN A 228 18.49 6.48 -8.41
C GLN A 228 17.64 7.29 -9.39
N ASN A 229 18.03 8.54 -9.64
CA ASN A 229 17.34 9.45 -10.55
C ASN A 229 15.83 9.55 -10.27
N GLY A 230 15.47 9.49 -8.99
CA GLY A 230 14.08 9.41 -8.58
C GLY A 230 13.33 10.72 -8.82
N ARG A 231 12.06 10.60 -9.19
CA ARG A 231 11.10 11.70 -9.25
C ARG A 231 9.82 11.31 -8.53
N LEU A 232 9.22 12.23 -7.79
CA LEU A 232 7.97 12.02 -7.06
C LEU A 232 7.05 13.22 -7.21
N LYS A 233 5.80 12.93 -7.57
CA LYS A 233 4.66 13.82 -7.44
C LYS A 233 3.81 13.36 -6.27
N LEU A 234 3.51 14.25 -5.32
CA LEU A 234 2.64 13.96 -4.19
C LEU A 234 1.33 14.73 -4.33
N SER A 235 0.21 14.13 -3.95
CA SER A 235 -1.12 14.70 -4.22
C SER A 235 -1.37 16.08 -3.63
N ASP A 236 -0.82 16.34 -2.45
CA ASP A 236 -1.05 17.60 -1.76
C ASP A 236 -0.03 18.70 -2.15
N PHE A 237 0.95 18.37 -3.00
CA PHE A 237 2.05 19.25 -3.38
C PHE A 237 1.98 19.67 -4.85
N ARG A 238 2.13 20.98 -5.09
CA ARG A 238 2.17 21.56 -6.44
C ARG A 238 3.53 21.40 -7.11
N ASN A 239 4.61 21.43 -6.35
CA ASN A 239 5.94 21.15 -6.86
C ASN A 239 6.20 19.64 -6.86
N ASP A 240 7.20 19.25 -7.62
CA ASP A 240 7.65 17.86 -7.73
C ASP A 240 8.99 17.76 -7.01
N PHE A 241 9.34 16.56 -6.59
CA PHE A 241 10.64 16.25 -6.04
C PHE A 241 11.43 15.44 -7.06
N THR A 242 12.66 15.84 -7.34
CA THR A 242 13.49 15.31 -8.42
C THR A 242 14.91 15.03 -7.93
N ASN A 243 15.70 14.34 -8.77
CA ASN A 243 17.06 13.92 -8.44
C ASN A 243 17.11 13.13 -7.11
N ILE A 244 16.07 12.37 -6.84
CA ILE A 244 15.96 11.63 -5.59
C ILE A 244 16.92 10.45 -5.64
N SER A 245 17.77 10.35 -4.63
CA SER A 245 18.69 9.21 -4.45
C SER A 245 18.51 8.65 -3.06
N LEU A 246 18.25 7.34 -2.97
CA LEU A 246 18.09 6.60 -1.72
C LEU A 246 19.14 5.50 -1.65
N SER A 247 19.80 5.38 -0.49
CA SER A 247 20.53 4.19 -0.09
C SER A 247 20.11 3.79 1.31
N ALA A 248 19.58 2.59 1.45
CA ALA A 248 19.21 2.02 2.73
C ALA A 248 19.70 0.57 2.85
N THR A 249 20.03 0.18 4.08
CA THR A 249 20.44 -1.18 4.43
C THR A 249 19.49 -1.75 5.47
N LEU A 250 19.25 -3.05 5.41
CA LEU A 250 18.42 -3.77 6.37
C LEU A 250 19.30 -4.76 7.12
N GLN A 251 19.25 -4.71 8.46
CA GLN A 251 19.96 -5.65 9.32
C GLN A 251 19.13 -5.94 10.57
N GLY A 252 18.75 -7.21 10.75
CA GLY A 252 17.85 -7.61 11.82
C GLY A 252 16.50 -6.92 11.66
N SER A 253 16.03 -6.24 12.69
CA SER A 253 14.80 -5.45 12.63
C SER A 253 15.03 -3.98 12.27
N THR A 254 16.26 -3.58 11.94
CA THR A 254 16.59 -2.16 11.68
C THR A 254 16.76 -1.91 10.19
N VAL A 255 16.08 -0.86 9.70
CA VAL A 255 16.35 -0.24 8.40
C VAL A 255 17.17 1.01 8.64
N THR A 256 18.39 1.04 8.14
CA THR A 256 19.26 2.22 8.19
C THR A 256 19.18 2.97 6.86
N ILE A 257 18.68 4.19 6.90
CA ILE A 257 18.68 5.13 5.78
C ILE A 257 20.03 5.85 5.83
N GLY A 258 20.96 5.43 4.98
CA GLY A 258 22.28 6.07 4.89
C GLY A 258 22.17 7.49 4.33
N SER A 259 21.42 7.62 3.24
CA SER A 259 21.02 8.91 2.68
C SER A 259 19.75 8.79 1.85
N LEU A 260 18.88 9.79 1.97
CA LEU A 260 17.78 10.07 1.07
C LEU A 260 17.88 11.54 0.69
N THR A 261 18.43 11.82 -0.48
CA THR A 261 18.64 13.18 -0.98
C THR A 261 17.68 13.49 -2.11
N GLY A 262 17.40 14.76 -2.34
CA GLY A 262 16.66 15.20 -3.52
C GLY A 262 16.55 16.71 -3.60
N SER A 263 15.90 17.17 -4.66
CA SER A 263 15.63 18.58 -4.94
C SER A 263 14.14 18.80 -5.15
N SER A 264 13.70 20.05 -5.03
CA SER A 264 12.35 20.46 -5.41
C SER A 264 12.37 21.24 -6.72
N THR A 265 11.33 21.10 -7.55
CA THR A 265 11.13 21.99 -8.71
C THR A 265 10.86 23.45 -8.29
N GLY A 266 10.52 23.70 -7.02
CA GLY A 266 10.50 25.03 -6.41
C GLY A 266 11.87 25.55 -5.95
N GLY A 267 12.95 24.79 -6.19
CA GLY A 267 14.32 25.13 -5.80
C GLY A 267 14.80 24.46 -4.50
N GLY A 268 16.11 24.51 -4.29
CA GLY A 268 16.76 23.94 -3.10
C GLY A 268 16.79 22.42 -3.05
N SER A 269 17.26 21.89 -1.92
CA SER A 269 17.48 20.47 -1.72
C SER A 269 17.16 20.01 -0.30
N PHE A 270 17.01 18.70 -0.14
CA PHE A 270 16.86 18.04 1.14
C PHE A 270 17.79 16.83 1.25
N ASN A 271 18.11 16.49 2.50
CA ASN A 271 18.76 15.23 2.86
C ASN A 271 18.07 14.65 4.10
N ILE A 272 17.78 13.37 4.07
CA ILE A 272 17.18 12.62 5.18
C ILE A 272 18.09 11.43 5.50
N GLY A 273 18.37 11.22 6.77
CA GLY A 273 19.12 10.07 7.25
C GLY A 273 18.57 9.58 8.59
N GLY A 274 18.88 8.34 8.95
CA GLY A 274 18.47 7.78 10.23
C GLY A 274 18.11 6.31 10.18
N THR A 275 17.25 5.89 11.10
CA THR A 275 16.90 4.49 11.29
C THR A 275 15.41 4.30 11.50
N VAL A 276 14.92 3.11 11.15
CA VAL A 276 13.59 2.63 11.48
C VAL A 276 13.74 1.25 12.11
N LEU A 277 13.33 1.13 13.37
CA LEU A 277 13.23 -0.15 14.08
C LEU A 277 11.85 -0.74 13.83
N LEU A 278 11.80 -1.86 13.10
CA LEU A 278 10.56 -2.55 12.74
C LEU A 278 10.10 -3.48 13.87
N SER A 279 8.80 -3.57 14.07
CA SER A 279 8.16 -4.48 15.04
C SER A 279 6.91 -5.15 14.45
N GLY A 280 6.88 -5.27 13.13
CA GLY A 280 5.79 -5.88 12.35
C GLY A 280 5.34 -5.03 11.16
N PRO A 281 4.29 -5.44 10.45
CA PRO A 281 3.76 -4.69 9.31
C PRO A 281 3.24 -3.32 9.75
N GLN A 282 3.74 -2.26 9.11
CA GLN A 282 3.40 -0.87 9.42
C GLN A 282 3.56 -0.51 10.91
N THR A 283 4.38 -1.24 11.66
CA THR A 283 4.64 -0.97 13.08
C THR A 283 6.14 -0.89 13.30
N GLY A 284 6.55 0.13 14.04
CA GLY A 284 7.97 0.41 14.25
C GLY A 284 8.18 1.83 14.75
N ILE A 285 9.43 2.09 15.10
CA ILE A 285 9.88 3.38 15.62
C ILE A 285 10.88 3.97 14.64
N VAL A 286 10.62 5.18 14.15
CA VAL A 286 11.58 5.96 13.38
C VAL A 286 12.44 6.80 14.34
N ASN A 287 13.71 6.93 13.98
CA ASN A 287 14.63 7.92 14.51
C ASN A 287 15.45 8.46 13.34
N ALA A 288 14.97 9.56 12.76
CA ALA A 288 15.55 10.17 11.58
C ALA A 288 15.70 11.68 11.74
N PHE A 289 16.53 12.25 10.89
CA PHE A 289 16.73 13.68 10.76
C PHE A 289 16.57 14.07 9.30
N ALA A 290 16.05 15.27 9.07
CA ALA A 290 15.97 15.90 7.77
C ALA A 290 16.71 17.24 7.83
N SER A 291 17.52 17.52 6.82
CA SER A 291 18.16 18.81 6.60
C SER A 291 17.62 19.41 5.31
N LEU A 292 17.11 20.64 5.39
CA LEU A 292 16.57 21.38 4.26
C LEU A 292 17.51 22.53 3.92
N ASN A 293 17.90 22.66 2.65
CA ASN A 293 18.71 23.76 2.15
C ASN A 293 17.92 24.55 1.12
N SER A 294 17.39 25.70 1.53
CA SER A 294 16.59 26.59 0.70
C SER A 294 15.50 25.86 -0.09
N LEU A 295 14.88 24.86 0.53
CA LEU A 295 13.93 23.97 -0.13
C LEU A 295 12.62 24.72 -0.41
N GLY A 296 12.29 24.85 -1.69
CA GLY A 296 11.00 25.36 -2.14
C GLY A 296 9.90 24.33 -1.96
N ILE A 297 8.86 24.69 -1.22
CA ILE A 297 7.69 23.85 -0.96
C ILE A 297 6.46 24.63 -1.41
N SER A 298 5.64 24.00 -2.26
CA SER A 298 4.35 24.55 -2.69
C SER A 298 3.27 23.49 -2.53
N ALA A 299 2.20 23.84 -1.83
CA ALA A 299 1.11 22.95 -1.50
C ALA A 299 -0.23 23.68 -1.54
N GLN A 300 -1.31 22.90 -1.65
CA GLN A 300 -2.67 23.44 -1.61
C GLN A 300 -3.61 22.52 -0.89
N ASN A 301 -4.58 23.11 -0.19
CA ASN A 301 -5.67 22.39 0.45
C ASN A 301 -5.21 21.24 1.38
N LEU A 302 -4.05 21.40 2.02
CA LEU A 302 -3.46 20.45 2.96
C LEU A 302 -4.41 20.14 4.12
N VAL A 303 -5.18 21.12 4.59
CA VAL A 303 -6.14 20.96 5.70
C VAL A 303 -7.59 21.02 5.24
N GLY A 304 -7.83 20.96 3.92
CA GLY A 304 -9.17 21.01 3.35
C GLY A 304 -9.87 22.37 3.48
N ALA A 305 -9.12 23.45 3.75
CA ALA A 305 -9.65 24.80 3.90
C ALA A 305 -9.49 25.65 2.64
N GLY A 306 -9.07 25.06 1.51
CA GLY A 306 -8.84 25.76 0.24
C GLY A 306 -7.63 26.71 0.27
N GLU A 307 -6.72 26.53 1.21
CA GLU A 307 -5.51 27.34 1.36
C GLU A 307 -4.47 27.00 0.28
N SER A 308 -3.57 27.95 0.00
CA SER A 308 -2.36 27.67 -0.76
C SER A 308 -1.15 28.23 -0.04
N ILE A 309 -0.07 27.45 -0.07
CA ILE A 309 1.19 27.74 0.60
C ILE A 309 2.30 27.60 -0.42
N SER A 310 3.16 28.61 -0.51
CA SER A 310 4.44 28.52 -1.17
C SER A 310 5.48 29.09 -0.23
N LEU A 311 6.58 28.40 0.02
CA LEU A 311 7.63 28.86 0.94
C LEU A 311 9.00 28.30 0.55
N VAL A 312 10.06 28.99 0.98
CA VAL A 312 11.43 28.48 0.93
C VAL A 312 11.93 28.28 2.36
N ALA A 313 12.24 27.04 2.73
CA ALA A 313 12.66 26.68 4.09
C ALA A 313 14.12 26.20 4.15
N THR A 314 14.83 26.63 5.19
CA THR A 314 16.14 26.11 5.56
C THR A 314 16.14 25.72 7.02
N GLY A 315 16.69 24.56 7.36
CA GLY A 315 16.80 24.13 8.75
C GLY A 315 16.85 22.63 8.90
N GLN A 316 16.65 22.18 10.13
CA GLN A 316 16.72 20.77 10.49
C GLN A 316 15.46 20.34 11.23
N LEU A 317 15.02 19.12 10.93
CA LEU A 317 13.90 18.46 11.58
C LEU A 317 14.36 17.11 12.12
N SER A 318 13.83 16.74 13.28
CA SER A 318 13.89 15.40 13.85
C SER A 318 12.55 14.72 13.64
N ILE A 319 12.58 13.45 13.24
CA ILE A 319 11.43 12.60 12.97
C ILE A 319 11.57 11.37 13.85
N THR A 320 10.76 11.30 14.91
CA THR A 320 10.89 10.27 15.94
C THR A 320 9.58 9.54 16.22
N GLU A 321 9.66 8.46 17.00
CA GLU A 321 8.51 7.68 17.48
C GLU A 321 7.85 6.79 16.42
N SER A 322 6.55 6.49 16.56
CA SER A 322 5.84 5.51 15.71
C SER A 322 5.83 5.91 14.24
N ILE A 323 6.12 4.99 13.33
CA ILE A 323 6.02 5.24 11.88
C ILE A 323 4.59 5.56 11.39
N LYS A 324 3.55 5.22 12.17
CA LYS A 324 2.16 5.60 11.86
C LYS A 324 1.81 7.01 12.33
N SER A 325 2.46 7.49 13.38
CA SER A 325 2.19 8.80 13.98
C SER A 325 3.48 9.43 14.48
N PRO A 326 4.44 9.70 13.59
CA PRO A 326 5.76 10.17 14.00
C PRO A 326 5.67 11.60 14.54
N LEU A 327 6.53 11.93 15.50
CA LEU A 327 6.74 13.30 15.94
C LEU A 327 7.76 13.96 15.00
N VAL A 328 7.34 15.01 14.32
CA VAL A 328 8.20 15.87 13.49
C VAL A 328 8.42 17.17 14.23
N GLN A 329 9.65 17.44 14.63
CA GLN A 329 10.01 18.61 15.43
C GLN A 329 11.28 19.28 14.97
N GLY A 330 11.41 20.58 15.21
CA GLY A 330 12.62 21.32 14.86
C GLY A 330 12.34 22.79 14.59
N ARG A 331 13.31 23.45 13.96
CA ARG A 331 13.23 24.87 13.63
C ARG A 331 13.61 25.09 12.18
N LEU A 332 12.77 25.84 11.47
CA LEU A 332 12.97 26.20 10.07
C LEU A 332 12.99 27.72 9.94
N VAL A 333 13.98 28.23 9.23
CA VAL A 333 14.00 29.61 8.75
C VAL A 333 13.23 29.65 7.44
N VAL A 334 12.19 30.47 7.40
CA VAL A 334 11.34 30.64 6.22
C VAL A 334 11.68 31.96 5.54
N ARG A 335 12.05 31.86 4.27
CA ARG A 335 12.23 33.00 3.36
C ARG A 335 11.25 32.84 2.21
N ASP A 336 10.89 33.96 1.59
CA ASP A 336 10.09 34.01 0.35
C ASP A 336 8.87 33.09 0.43
N ALA A 337 7.88 33.51 1.22
CA ALA A 337 6.68 32.72 1.45
C ALA A 337 5.41 33.51 1.14
N VAL A 338 4.44 32.80 0.58
CA VAL A 338 3.08 33.30 0.37
C VAL A 338 2.12 32.26 0.95
N LEU A 339 1.42 32.65 2.00
CA LEU A 339 0.29 31.92 2.56
C LEU A 339 -0.98 32.63 2.11
N SER A 340 -1.84 31.94 1.37
CA SER A 340 -3.14 32.45 0.94
C SER A 340 -4.27 31.61 1.53
N MET A 341 -5.17 32.24 2.26
CA MET A 341 -6.34 31.60 2.86
C MET A 341 -7.64 32.22 2.31
N PRO A 342 -8.72 31.43 2.12
CA PRO A 342 -10.03 31.98 1.78
C PRO A 342 -10.55 32.95 2.84
N ALA A 343 -11.34 33.93 2.39
CA ALA A 343 -11.93 34.95 3.26
C ALA A 343 -13.01 34.38 4.19
N THR A 344 -13.79 33.43 3.67
CA THR A 344 -14.83 32.71 4.38
C THR A 344 -14.20 31.64 5.26
N SER A 345 -14.53 31.66 6.55
CA SER A 345 -14.26 30.53 7.43
C SER A 345 -15.07 29.34 6.91
N VAL A 346 -14.41 28.37 6.30
CA VAL A 346 -15.06 27.10 6.00
C VAL A 346 -15.20 26.40 7.35
N THR A 347 -16.43 26.20 7.82
CA THR A 347 -16.70 25.25 8.90
C THR A 347 -16.36 23.88 8.35
N THR A 348 -15.13 23.46 8.54
CA THR A 348 -14.69 22.15 8.11
C THR A 348 -15.37 21.13 9.03
N THR A 349 -16.48 20.55 8.56
CA THR A 349 -16.99 19.27 9.07
C THR A 349 -16.07 18.10 8.67
N LEU A 350 -14.80 18.41 8.31
CA LEU A 350 -13.82 17.45 7.83
C LEU A 350 -13.61 16.39 8.90
N GLN A 351 -14.24 15.26 8.66
CA GLN A 351 -13.74 13.98 9.09
C GLN A 351 -12.32 13.90 8.51
N PRO A 352 -11.28 13.87 9.36
CA PRO A 352 -9.91 13.78 8.87
C PRO A 352 -9.86 12.59 7.92
N ALA A 353 -9.34 12.78 6.71
CA ALA A 353 -9.01 11.64 5.88
C ALA A 353 -8.11 10.72 6.71
N ALA A 354 -8.42 9.42 6.73
CA ALA A 354 -7.57 8.46 7.41
C ALA A 354 -6.24 8.40 6.64
N LEU A 355 -5.26 9.21 7.07
CA LEU A 355 -3.94 9.22 6.46
C LEU A 355 -3.24 7.90 6.82
N PRO A 356 -2.58 7.23 5.86
CA PRO A 356 -1.74 6.06 6.15
C PRO A 356 -0.68 6.34 7.22
N VAL A 357 -0.22 7.60 7.27
CA VAL A 357 0.67 8.16 8.29
C VAL A 357 0.13 9.53 8.71
N ASN A 358 -0.08 9.75 10.00
CA ASN A 358 -0.57 11.03 10.53
C ASN A 358 0.44 11.62 11.53
N PRO A 359 1.45 12.38 11.05
CA PRO A 359 2.50 12.90 11.92
C PRO A 359 1.96 13.93 12.90
N ARG A 360 2.54 13.96 14.09
CA ARG A 360 2.43 15.08 15.04
C ARG A 360 3.50 16.09 14.72
N ILE A 361 3.13 17.37 14.70
CA ILE A 361 4.00 18.47 14.31
C ILE A 361 4.32 19.26 15.57
N ALA A 362 5.59 19.61 15.75
CA ALA A 362 6.09 20.52 16.78
C ALA A 362 7.27 21.34 16.19
N VAL A 363 6.95 22.19 15.22
CA VAL A 363 7.95 22.89 14.40
C VAL A 363 7.84 24.40 14.62
N THR A 364 8.96 25.05 14.94
CA THR A 364 9.04 26.52 14.95
C THR A 364 9.48 27.02 13.58
N LEU A 365 8.67 27.90 12.98
CA LEU A 365 8.96 28.64 11.78
C LEU A 365 9.43 30.05 12.14
N ASP A 366 10.69 30.35 11.86
CA ASP A 366 11.22 31.71 11.95
C ASP A 366 10.93 32.42 10.63
N LEU A 367 9.85 33.20 10.58
CA LEU A 367 9.45 33.97 9.40
C LEU A 367 10.42 35.15 9.22
N ALA A 368 11.41 34.96 8.35
CA ALA A 368 12.56 35.86 8.28
C ALA A 368 12.40 36.95 7.22
N GLN A 369 12.13 36.60 5.97
CA GLN A 369 12.14 37.56 4.86
C GLN A 369 11.03 37.26 3.85
N ASN A 370 10.40 38.32 3.33
CA ASN A 370 9.41 38.24 2.26
C ASN A 370 8.29 37.23 2.53
N VAL A 371 7.84 37.12 3.79
CA VAL A 371 6.72 36.26 4.16
C VAL A 371 5.44 37.07 4.09
N VAL A 372 4.55 36.71 3.17
CA VAL A 372 3.30 37.41 2.90
C VAL A 372 2.12 36.51 3.25
N VAL A 373 1.21 37.05 4.05
CA VAL A 373 -0.09 36.43 4.36
C VAL A 373 -1.18 37.16 3.58
N VAL A 374 -2.01 36.41 2.87
CA VAL A 374 -3.16 36.88 2.13
C VAL A 374 -4.41 36.22 2.69
N ARG A 375 -5.40 37.02 3.10
CA ARG A 375 -6.70 36.52 3.55
C ARG A 375 -7.82 37.51 3.21
N GLY A 376 -8.68 37.16 2.27
CA GLY A 376 -9.70 38.07 1.76
C GLY A 376 -9.08 39.38 1.25
N GLY A 377 -9.52 40.52 1.81
CA GLY A 377 -8.97 41.83 1.45
C GLY A 377 -7.60 42.16 2.07
N LEU A 378 -7.11 41.34 3.00
CA LEU A 378 -5.83 41.55 3.70
C LEU A 378 -4.66 40.96 2.91
N ARG A 379 -3.62 41.76 2.71
CA ARG A 379 -2.28 41.33 2.30
C ARG A 379 -1.25 41.98 3.21
N ALA A 380 -0.53 41.19 4.00
CA ALA A 380 0.45 41.71 4.94
C ALA A 380 1.77 40.94 4.85
N GLN A 381 2.88 41.67 4.87
CA GLN A 381 4.20 41.09 5.09
C GLN A 381 4.46 41.00 6.59
N VAL A 382 4.83 39.81 7.03
CA VAL A 382 5.01 39.50 8.45
C VAL A 382 6.40 38.95 8.74
N GLN A 383 6.87 39.17 9.97
CA GLN A 383 8.12 38.60 10.48
C GLN A 383 7.96 38.15 11.93
N GLY A 384 8.72 37.13 12.32
CA GLY A 384 8.73 36.60 13.68
C GLY A 384 8.45 35.11 13.77
N PRO A 385 8.52 34.54 14.98
CA PRO A 385 8.35 33.11 15.19
C PRO A 385 6.87 32.70 15.16
N VAL A 386 6.58 31.60 14.47
CA VAL A 386 5.29 30.89 14.52
C VAL A 386 5.56 29.43 14.84
N THR A 387 4.84 28.86 15.79
CA THR A 387 4.92 27.43 16.10
C THR A 387 3.76 26.71 15.43
N LEU A 388 4.07 25.67 14.65
CA LEU A 388 3.12 24.70 14.15
C LEU A 388 3.09 23.50 15.10
N ALA A 389 1.89 23.22 15.61
CA ALA A 389 1.59 22.13 16.52
C ALA A 389 0.46 21.24 15.98
N GLY A 390 0.10 20.17 16.69
CA GLY A 390 -1.04 19.31 16.35
C GLY A 390 -0.66 18.16 15.42
N THR A 391 -1.57 17.75 14.55
CA THR A 391 -1.32 16.68 13.56
C THR A 391 -1.32 17.25 12.16
N ALA A 392 -0.73 16.59 11.16
CA ALA A 392 -0.81 17.06 9.77
C ALA A 392 -2.26 17.21 9.28
N GLY A 393 -3.16 16.33 9.72
CA GLY A 393 -4.58 16.46 9.37
C GLY A 393 -5.32 17.59 10.12
N ARG A 394 -4.77 18.09 11.22
CA ARG A 394 -5.32 19.19 12.04
C ARG A 394 -4.19 20.00 12.68
N PRO A 395 -3.45 20.80 11.90
CA PRO A 395 -2.36 21.60 12.43
C PRO A 395 -2.92 22.84 13.12
N ILE A 396 -2.19 23.32 14.12
CA ILE A 396 -2.50 24.53 14.88
C ILE A 396 -1.29 25.44 14.75
N ALA A 397 -1.52 26.69 14.35
CA ALA A 397 -0.47 27.69 14.27
C ALA A 397 -0.62 28.68 15.42
N ALA A 398 0.40 28.83 16.25
CA ALA A 398 0.40 29.73 17.39
C ALA A 398 1.63 30.64 17.37
N GLY A 399 1.45 31.91 17.71
CA GLY A 399 2.55 32.87 17.81
C GLY A 399 2.12 34.29 17.50
N THR A 400 3.01 35.24 17.77
CA THR A 400 2.80 36.65 17.48
C THR A 400 3.86 37.11 16.48
N VAL A 401 3.40 37.64 15.36
CA VAL A 401 4.25 38.17 14.29
C VAL A 401 4.10 39.67 14.19
N GLN A 402 5.18 40.34 13.80
CA GLN A 402 5.19 41.75 13.49
C GLN A 402 4.75 41.98 12.05
N ILE A 403 3.91 42.99 11.83
CA ILE A 403 3.53 43.46 10.51
C ILE A 403 4.57 44.49 10.06
N ILE A 404 5.27 44.17 8.98
CA ILE A 404 6.29 45.04 8.38
C ILE A 404 5.67 46.04 7.43
N THR A 405 4.70 45.57 6.64
CA THR A 405 3.86 46.39 5.75
C THR A 405 2.61 45.60 5.41
N GLY A 406 1.55 46.27 5.03
CA GLY A 406 0.38 45.58 4.53
C GLY A 406 -0.70 46.52 4.05
N ARG A 407 -1.70 45.94 3.39
CA ARG A 407 -2.86 46.62 2.86
C ARG A 407 -4.10 45.81 3.17
N LEU A 408 -5.16 46.49 3.58
CA LEU A 408 -6.49 45.94 3.76
C LEU A 408 -7.44 46.64 2.81
N ASN A 409 -7.96 45.90 1.83
CA ASN A 409 -9.05 46.37 0.99
C ASN A 409 -10.38 46.00 1.64
N TYR A 410 -11.16 47.02 2.02
CA TYR A 410 -12.45 46.85 2.68
C TYR A 410 -13.44 47.92 2.19
N ALA A 411 -14.63 47.51 1.78
CA ALA A 411 -15.71 48.40 1.32
C ALA A 411 -15.25 49.46 0.29
N ASN A 412 -14.57 49.03 -0.77
CA ASN A 412 -13.97 49.89 -1.81
C ASN A 412 -12.92 50.91 -1.32
N ARG A 413 -12.41 50.74 -0.10
CA ARG A 413 -11.31 51.54 0.45
C ARG A 413 -10.07 50.69 0.64
N SER A 414 -8.92 51.33 0.48
CA SER A 414 -7.61 50.75 0.75
C SER A 414 -7.04 51.37 2.02
N LEU A 415 -6.78 50.55 3.01
CA LEU A 415 -6.17 50.94 4.28
C LEU A 415 -4.73 50.41 4.29
N GLU A 416 -3.76 51.27 4.58
CA GLU A 416 -2.38 50.85 4.80
C GLU A 416 -2.16 50.46 6.26
N LEU A 417 -1.46 49.34 6.47
CA LEU A 417 -1.08 48.88 7.81
C LEU A 417 0.28 49.47 8.15
N LEU A 418 0.30 50.31 9.19
CA LEU A 418 1.52 50.94 9.68
C LEU A 418 2.46 49.93 10.35
N ARG A 419 3.77 50.22 10.27
CA ARG A 419 4.82 49.44 10.93
C ARG A 419 4.59 49.36 12.45
N GLY A 420 4.88 48.20 13.03
CA GLY A 420 4.80 47.97 14.47
C GLY A 420 3.49 47.35 14.95
N GLY A 421 2.52 47.15 14.06
CA GLY A 421 1.35 46.31 14.35
C GLY A 421 1.78 44.85 14.59
N THR A 422 1.04 44.15 15.44
CA THR A 422 1.22 42.70 15.66
C THR A 422 -0.01 41.94 15.21
N ALA A 423 0.20 40.72 14.71
CA ALA A 423 -0.85 39.75 14.47
C ALA A 423 -0.56 38.52 15.32
N SER A 424 -1.58 38.00 16.00
CA SER A 424 -1.46 36.78 16.79
C SER A 424 -2.31 35.67 16.20
N PHE A 425 -1.75 34.47 16.17
CA PHE A 425 -2.41 33.22 15.80
C PHE A 425 -2.63 32.41 17.08
N VAL A 426 -3.81 31.81 17.23
CA VAL A 426 -4.21 31.02 18.41
C VAL A 426 -4.73 29.66 17.96
#